data_AF-A0A537VZ32-F1
#
_entry.id   AF-A0A537VZ32-F1
#
_cell.length_a   1.000
_cell.length_b   1.000
_cell.length_c   1.000
_cell.angle_alpha   90.00
_cell.angle_beta   90.00
_cell.angle_gamma   90.00
#
_symmetry.space_group_name_H-M   'P 1'
#
loop_
_entity.id
_entity.type
_entity.pdbx_description
1 polymer ?
#
loop_
_entity_poly.entity_id
_entity_poly.type
_entity_poly.pdbx_seq_one_letter_code
_entity_poly.pdbx_strand_id
1 'polypeptide(L)'
;MSATATHVEQLERVLLRRGVGALEADRHCCEDCGRTPLTGEHVHVYGGPRERIVCALCRPGRREVPLATELVRHCEHGYTVRLTGRAA
;
A
#
# COMPACT_ATOMS: atom_id res chain seq x y z
N MET A 1 28.34 10.60 25.67
CA MET A 1 27.40 10.90 24.57
C MET A 1 26.79 12.26 24.87
N SER A 2 26.78 13.18 23.90
CA SER A 2 26.41 14.59 24.13
C SER A 2 24.88 14.78 24.05
N ALA A 3 24.30 15.63 24.90
CA ALA A 3 22.85 15.81 25.03
C ALA A 3 22.15 16.21 23.71
N THR A 4 22.84 16.95 22.84
CA THR A 4 22.36 17.32 21.49
C THR A 4 22.20 16.13 20.57
N ALA A 5 23.11 15.14 20.61
CA ALA A 5 23.00 13.94 19.81
C ALA A 5 21.75 13.12 20.22
N THR A 6 21.48 13.03 21.51
CA THR A 6 20.29 12.34 22.04
C THR A 6 18.98 13.04 21.64
N HIS A 7 18.94 14.37 21.58
CA HIS A 7 17.77 15.11 21.12
C HIS A 7 17.49 14.92 19.61
N VAL A 8 18.53 14.87 18.78
CA VAL A 8 18.37 14.60 17.34
C VAL A 8 17.80 13.20 17.12
N GLU A 9 18.36 12.17 17.77
CA GLU A 9 17.87 10.79 17.66
C GLU A 9 16.41 10.65 18.13
N GLN A 10 16.01 11.38 19.18
CA GLN A 10 14.63 11.39 19.65
C GLN A 10 13.69 12.04 18.63
N LEU A 11 14.08 13.17 18.05
CA LEU A 11 13.32 13.85 17.01
C LEU A 11 13.16 12.94 15.77
N GLU A 12 14.25 12.35 15.28
CA GLU A 12 14.25 11.42 14.16
C GLU A 12 13.29 10.25 14.41
N ARG A 13 13.33 9.67 15.62
CA ARG A 13 12.43 8.57 15.99
C ARG A 13 10.96 8.98 16.00
N VAL A 14 10.64 10.19 16.46
CA VAL A 14 9.27 10.72 16.44
C VAL A 14 8.80 10.95 15.00
N LEU A 15 9.64 11.57 14.16
CA LEU A 15 9.33 11.79 12.74
C LEU A 15 9.12 10.47 11.99
N LEU A 16 10.01 9.50 12.21
CA LEU A 16 9.90 8.16 11.62
C LEU A 16 8.60 7.46 12.04
N ARG A 17 8.25 7.44 13.33
CA ARG A 17 7.00 6.82 13.81
C ARG A 17 5.77 7.47 13.20
N ARG A 18 5.77 8.81 13.11
CA ARG A 18 4.66 9.55 12.51
C ARG A 18 4.53 9.26 11.02
N GLY A 19 5.66 9.25 10.29
CA GLY A 19 5.69 8.94 8.87
C GLY A 19 5.26 7.50 8.58
N VAL A 20 5.80 6.52 9.31
CA VAL A 20 5.43 5.11 9.16
C VAL A 20 3.97 4.88 9.49
N GLY A 21 3.45 5.45 10.58
CA GLY A 21 2.04 5.31 10.95
C GLY A 21 1.09 5.92 9.91
N ALA A 22 1.45 7.06 9.31
CA ALA A 22 0.68 7.64 8.22
C ALA A 22 0.68 6.74 6.96
N LEU A 23 1.83 6.16 6.62
CA LEU A 23 1.95 5.22 5.50
C LEU A 23 1.24 3.88 5.75
N GLU A 24 1.14 3.44 7.01
CA GLU A 24 0.37 2.26 7.39
C GLU A 24 -1.14 2.50 7.34
N ALA A 25 -1.59 3.69 7.73
CA ALA A 25 -3.02 4.05 7.70
C ALA A 25 -3.59 4.15 6.28
N ASP A 26 -2.76 4.55 5.31
CA ASP A 26 -3.12 4.62 3.88
C ASP A 26 -2.90 3.29 3.14
N ARG A 27 -2.32 2.28 3.82
CA ARG A 27 -2.11 0.97 3.21
C ARG A 27 -3.42 0.19 3.15
N HIS A 28 -3.83 -0.06 1.93
CA HIS A 28 -4.75 -1.12 1.55
C HIS A 28 -4.26 -2.49 2.08
N CYS A 29 -4.81 -2.97 3.20
CA CYS A 29 -4.54 -4.28 3.77
C CYS A 29 -5.66 -5.29 3.47
N CYS A 30 -5.30 -6.56 3.29
CA CYS A 30 -6.27 -7.64 3.11
C CYS A 30 -7.17 -7.76 4.35
N GLU A 31 -8.49 -7.75 4.18
CA GLU A 31 -9.45 -7.90 5.28
C GLU A 31 -9.30 -9.24 6.01
N ASP A 32 -8.95 -10.31 5.29
CA ASP A 32 -8.97 -11.67 5.85
C ASP A 32 -7.69 -12.04 6.60
N CYS A 33 -6.52 -11.61 6.12
CA CYS A 33 -5.22 -12.00 6.70
C CYS A 33 -4.36 -10.84 7.17
N GLY A 34 -4.81 -9.60 6.99
CA GLY A 34 -4.11 -8.39 7.43
C GLY A 34 -2.83 -8.05 6.65
N ARG A 35 -2.35 -8.91 5.75
CA ARG A 35 -1.16 -8.62 4.95
C ARG A 35 -1.41 -7.42 4.02
N THR A 36 -0.37 -6.64 3.79
CA THR A 36 -0.36 -5.64 2.71
C THR A 36 -0.04 -6.33 1.39
N PRO A 37 -0.95 -6.32 0.40
CA PRO A 37 -0.68 -6.81 -0.94
C PRO A 37 0.47 -6.01 -1.59
N LEU A 38 1.36 -6.71 -2.30
CA LEU A 38 2.55 -6.09 -2.90
C LEU A 38 2.28 -5.62 -4.33
N THR A 39 3.07 -4.65 -4.81
CA THR A 39 3.06 -4.24 -6.22
C THR A 39 3.16 -5.45 -7.15
N GLY A 40 2.26 -5.53 -8.13
CA GLY A 40 2.17 -6.64 -9.08
C GLY A 40 1.27 -7.80 -8.61
N GLU A 41 0.82 -7.81 -7.37
CA GLU A 41 -0.22 -8.75 -6.93
C GLU A 41 -1.62 -8.28 -7.34
N HIS A 42 -2.57 -9.21 -7.38
CA HIS A 42 -3.97 -8.89 -7.53
C HIS A 42 -4.68 -8.77 -6.18
N VAL A 43 -5.55 -7.77 -6.08
CA VAL A 43 -6.54 -7.61 -5.01
C VAL A 43 -7.94 -7.69 -5.59
N HIS A 44 -8.87 -8.15 -4.77
CA HIS A 44 -10.27 -8.31 -5.11
C HIS A 44 -11.10 -7.38 -4.24
N VAL A 45 -11.83 -6.47 -4.88
CA VAL A 45 -12.60 -5.42 -4.24
C VAL A 45 -14.03 -5.92 -3.96
N TYR A 46 -14.50 -5.69 -2.75
CA TYR A 46 -15.85 -6.00 -2.29
C TYR A 46 -16.52 -4.75 -1.75
N GLY A 47 -17.82 -4.62 -1.99
CA GLY A 47 -18.62 -3.48 -1.57
C GLY A 47 -18.89 -3.44 -0.06
N GLY A 48 -19.42 -2.32 0.40
CA GLY A 48 -19.82 -2.10 1.79
C GLY A 48 -19.79 -0.61 2.17
N PRO A 49 -20.00 -0.28 3.46
CA PRO A 49 -19.89 1.09 3.96
C PRO A 49 -18.49 1.70 3.79
N ARG A 50 -17.47 0.82 3.73
CA ARG A 50 -16.11 1.12 3.31
C ARG A 50 -15.70 0.07 2.29
N GLU A 51 -14.89 0.47 1.33
CA GLU A 51 -14.32 -0.46 0.35
C GLU A 51 -13.45 -1.50 1.06
N ARG A 52 -13.70 -2.77 0.77
CA ARG A 52 -12.98 -3.90 1.37
C ARG A 52 -12.18 -4.59 0.29
N ILE A 53 -10.94 -4.91 0.60
CA ILE A 53 -10.07 -5.61 -0.33
C ILE A 53 -9.63 -6.94 0.25
N VAL A 54 -9.49 -7.92 -0.62
CA VAL A 54 -9.04 -9.26 -0.27
C VAL A 54 -7.96 -9.67 -1.25
N CYS A 55 -6.84 -10.17 -0.74
CA CYS A 55 -5.73 -10.56 -1.59
C CYS A 55 -6.05 -11.83 -2.40
N ALA A 56 -5.31 -12.06 -3.49
CA ALA A 56 -5.46 -13.25 -4.33
C ALA A 56 -5.35 -14.59 -3.56
N LEU A 57 -4.61 -14.62 -2.44
CA LEU A 57 -4.45 -15.81 -1.60
C LEU A 57 -5.70 -16.12 -0.75
N CYS A 58 -6.42 -15.09 -0.32
CA CYS A 58 -7.62 -15.23 0.52
C CYS A 58 -8.90 -15.33 -0.31
N ARG A 59 -8.90 -14.84 -1.56
CA ARG A 59 -10.06 -14.90 -2.46
C ARG A 59 -10.68 -16.29 -2.57
N PRO A 60 -9.93 -17.41 -2.68
CA PRO A 60 -10.52 -18.75 -2.79
C PRO A 60 -11.44 -19.11 -1.60
N GLY A 61 -11.23 -18.50 -0.43
CA GLY A 61 -12.09 -18.68 0.74
C GLY A 61 -13.42 -17.93 0.69
N ARG A 62 -13.61 -17.00 -0.28
CA ARG A 62 -14.85 -16.24 -0.44
C ARG A 62 -15.71 -16.79 -1.57
N ARG A 63 -17.01 -16.94 -1.30
CA ARG A 63 -17.99 -17.39 -2.29
C ARG A 63 -18.53 -16.24 -3.14
N GLU A 64 -18.62 -15.05 -2.56
CA GLU A 64 -19.07 -13.85 -3.22
C GLU A 64 -18.14 -13.48 -4.39
N VAL A 65 -18.72 -13.03 -5.50
CA VAL A 65 -17.97 -12.56 -6.66
C VAL A 65 -17.50 -11.13 -6.35
N PRO A 66 -16.21 -10.81 -6.53
CA PRO A 66 -15.73 -9.45 -6.28
C PRO A 66 -16.31 -8.46 -7.29
N LEU A 67 -16.51 -7.22 -6.84
CA LEU A 67 -16.95 -6.12 -7.70
C LEU A 67 -15.90 -5.78 -8.76
N ALA A 68 -14.63 -5.85 -8.38
CA ALA A 68 -13.49 -5.64 -9.26
C ALA A 68 -12.31 -6.51 -8.84
N THR A 69 -11.44 -6.80 -9.79
CA THR A 69 -10.10 -7.32 -9.51
C THR A 69 -9.10 -6.32 -10.05
N GLU A 70 -8.23 -5.84 -9.16
CA GLU A 70 -7.26 -4.79 -9.47
C GLU A 70 -5.84 -5.30 -9.27
N LEU A 71 -4.92 -4.75 -10.07
CA LEU A 71 -3.50 -4.96 -9.89
C LEU A 71 -2.97 -3.89 -8.93
N VAL A 72 -2.26 -4.29 -7.88
CA VAL A 72 -1.57 -3.36 -6.99
C VAL A 72 -0.46 -2.68 -7.79
N ARG A 73 -0.56 -1.36 -7.92
CA ARG A 73 0.40 -0.56 -8.69
C ARG A 73 1.43 0.05 -7.77
N HIS A 74 2.63 0.28 -8.30
CA HIS A 74 3.63 1.09 -7.61
C HIS A 74 3.08 2.51 -7.38
N CYS A 75 3.51 3.18 -6.31
CA CYS A 75 3.03 4.54 -5.97
C CYS A 75 3.34 5.57 -7.08
N GLU A 76 4.37 5.34 -7.88
CA GLU A 76 4.74 6.21 -9.01
C GLU A 76 4.01 5.85 -10.32
N HIS A 77 3.11 4.87 -10.31
CA HIS A 77 2.39 4.48 -11.51
C HIS A 77 1.56 5.65 -12.06
N GLY A 78 1.80 6.01 -13.32
CA GLY A 78 1.16 7.16 -13.97
C GLY A 78 1.95 8.47 -13.82
N TYR A 79 2.94 8.53 -12.93
CA TYR A 79 3.86 9.66 -12.78
C TYR A 79 5.15 9.49 -13.61
N THR A 80 5.46 8.26 -14.02
CA THR A 80 6.63 7.99 -14.88
C THR A 80 6.33 8.32 -16.34
N VAL A 81 7.17 9.14 -16.97
CA VAL A 81 7.09 9.43 -18.42
C VAL A 81 7.53 8.21 -19.22
N ARG A 82 6.65 7.73 -20.11
CA ARG A 82 7.00 6.68 -21.07
C ARG A 82 7.57 7.33 -22.33
N LEU A 83 8.86 7.13 -22.60
CA LEU A 83 9.47 7.59 -23.86
C LEU A 83 8.81 6.85 -25.04
N THR A 84 7.86 7.49 -25.70
CA THR A 84 7.26 7.00 -26.94
C THR A 84 8.21 7.37 -28.07
N GLY A 85 9.15 6.47 -28.38
CA GLY A 85 10.11 6.73 -29.45
C GLY A 85 9.41 6.96 -30.79
N ARG A 86 9.66 8.13 -31.40
CA ARG A 86 9.98 8.23 -32.83
C ARG A 86 10.78 9.50 -33.08
N ALA A 87 12.09 9.36 -33.21
CA ALA A 87 12.91 10.28 -33.97
C ALA A 87 13.57 9.44 -35.06
N ALA A 88 13.10 9.61 -36.29
CA ALA A 88 13.77 9.17 -37.51
C ALA A 88 14.28 10.43 -38.21
#